data_AF-A0A842SGK9-F1
#
_entry.id   AF-A0A842SGK9-F1
#
_cell.length_a   1.000
_cell.length_b   1.000
_cell.length_c   1.000
_cell.angle_alpha   90.00
_cell.angle_beta   90.00
_cell.angle_gamma   90.00
#
_symmetry.space_group_name_H-M   'P 1'
#
loop_
_entity.id
_entity.type
_entity.pdbx_description
1 polymer ?
#
loop_
_entity_poly.entity_id
_entity_poly.type
_entity_poly.pdbx_seq_one_letter_code
_entity_poly.pdbx_strand_id
1 'polypeptide(L)'
;MDTIKSLIEENRTQIKRLTDGALVHLGYYDFDVSVTNRKGVDIFDPDAALYSLKVDTSKPLSEEDISFINKNLINSKYTVKRIYQEGNRLLLLI
;
A
#
# COMPACT_ATOMS: atom_id res chain seq x y z
N MET A 1 20.40 -18.12 5.50
CA MET A 1 20.66 -16.72 5.13
C MET A 1 19.75 -16.39 3.96
N ASP A 2 18.61 -15.76 4.22
CA ASP A 2 17.69 -15.25 3.18
C ASP A 2 17.09 -13.90 3.65
N THR A 3 17.95 -13.09 4.31
CA THR A 3 17.58 -11.93 5.12
C THR A 3 16.84 -10.84 4.34
N ILE A 4 17.21 -10.62 3.09
CA ILE A 4 16.59 -9.61 2.22
C ILE A 4 15.19 -10.05 1.78
N LYS A 5 15.03 -11.34 1.40
CA LYS A 5 13.70 -11.86 1.04
C LYS A 5 12.76 -11.79 2.24
N SER A 6 13.22 -12.24 3.41
CA SER A 6 12.43 -12.12 4.65
C SER A 6 12.02 -10.67 4.94
N LEU A 7 12.95 -9.71 4.81
CA LEU A 7 12.65 -8.29 5.01
C LEU A 7 11.62 -7.75 4.01
N ILE A 8 11.72 -8.13 2.73
CA ILE A 8 10.76 -7.74 1.68
C ILE A 8 9.37 -8.30 2.00
N GLU A 9 9.28 -9.57 2.40
CA GLU A 9 8.02 -10.22 2.77
C GLU A 9 7.41 -9.61 4.05
N GLU A 10 8.23 -9.27 5.03
CA GLU A 10 7.84 -8.59 6.27
C GLU A 10 7.27 -7.20 5.97
N ASN A 11 7.97 -6.39 5.17
CA ASN A 11 7.51 -5.07 4.74
C ASN A 11 6.20 -5.17 3.97
N ARG A 12 6.09 -6.13 3.05
CA ARG A 12 4.86 -6.37 2.28
C ARG A 12 3.68 -6.68 3.20
N THR A 13 3.91 -7.52 4.20
CA THR A 13 2.91 -7.89 5.21
C THR A 13 2.53 -6.69 6.07
N GLN A 14 3.49 -5.86 6.45
CA GLN A 14 3.25 -4.66 7.25
C GLN A 14 2.45 -3.60 6.48
N ILE A 15 2.81 -3.31 5.23
CA ILE A 15 2.05 -2.40 4.34
C ILE A 15 0.60 -2.87 4.24
N LYS A 16 0.37 -4.18 4.02
CA LYS A 16 -0.97 -4.74 3.97
C LYS A 16 -1.72 -4.49 5.28
N ARG A 17 -1.13 -4.85 6.43
CA ARG A 17 -1.77 -4.68 7.75
C ARG A 17 -2.11 -3.23 8.08
N LEU A 18 -1.22 -2.29 7.74
CA LEU A 18 -1.46 -0.86 7.93
C LEU A 18 -2.65 -0.38 7.09
N THR A 19 -2.74 -0.86 5.85
CA THR A 19 -3.83 -0.50 4.93
C THR A 19 -5.14 -1.14 5.37
N ASP A 20 -5.15 -2.42 5.72
CA ASP A 20 -6.32 -3.13 6.27
C ASP A 20 -6.87 -2.38 7.50
N GLY A 21 -5.99 -2.02 8.45
CA GLY A 21 -6.37 -1.28 9.65
C GLY A 21 -6.92 0.12 9.36
N ALA A 22 -6.35 0.83 8.37
CA ALA A 22 -6.84 2.12 7.93
C ALA A 22 -8.25 2.03 7.34
N LEU A 23 -8.50 1.03 6.48
CA LEU A 23 -9.81 0.83 5.85
C LEU A 23 -10.89 0.51 6.89
N VAL A 24 -10.58 -0.37 7.85
CA VAL A 24 -11.48 -0.69 8.96
C VAL A 24 -11.78 0.56 9.79
N HIS A 25 -10.77 1.40 10.08
CA HIS A 25 -10.96 2.65 10.81
C HIS A 25 -11.88 3.64 10.08
N LEU A 26 -11.78 3.68 8.74
CA LEU A 26 -12.62 4.50 7.86
C LEU A 26 -14.02 3.89 7.61
N GLY A 27 -14.35 2.74 8.21
CA GLY A 27 -15.65 2.08 8.09
C GLY A 27 -15.84 1.29 6.78
N TYR A 28 -14.76 0.88 6.14
CA TYR A 28 -14.78 -0.08 5.04
C TYR A 28 -14.54 -1.48 5.62
N TYR A 29 -15.51 -2.38 5.46
CA TYR A 29 -15.43 -3.76 5.97
C TYR A 29 -15.46 -4.83 4.88
N ASP A 30 -15.87 -4.44 3.67
CA ASP A 30 -15.83 -5.28 2.48
C ASP A 30 -14.80 -4.68 1.52
N PHE A 31 -13.59 -5.25 1.60
CA PHE A 31 -12.43 -4.83 0.83
C PHE A 31 -11.47 -6.01 0.59
N ASP A 32 -10.68 -5.91 -0.48
CA ASP A 32 -9.51 -6.74 -0.72
C ASP A 32 -8.26 -5.85 -0.82
N VAL A 33 -7.16 -6.29 -0.20
CA VAL A 33 -5.88 -5.58 -0.23
C VAL A 33 -4.80 -6.53 -0.65
N SER A 34 -4.10 -6.19 -1.73
CA SER A 34 -2.94 -6.94 -2.19
C SER A 34 -1.72 -6.04 -2.32
N VAL A 35 -0.58 -6.52 -1.84
CA VAL A 35 0.71 -5.85 -2.00
C VAL A 35 1.60 -6.78 -2.81
N THR A 36 2.23 -6.27 -3.86
CA THR A 36 3.10 -7.05 -4.75
C THR A 36 4.43 -6.35 -4.94
N ASN A 37 5.49 -7.15 -5.06
CA ASN A 37 6.82 -6.63 -5.39
C ASN A 37 6.87 -6.38 -6.90
N ARG A 38 7.34 -5.21 -7.31
CA ARG A 38 7.48 -4.87 -8.73
C ARG A 38 8.73 -5.54 -9.31
N LYS A 39 8.54 -6.27 -10.41
CA LYS A 39 9.65 -6.95 -11.10
C LYS A 39 10.60 -5.93 -11.73
N GLY A 40 11.90 -6.18 -11.64
CA GLY A 40 12.93 -5.34 -12.26
C GLY A 40 13.19 -4.00 -11.56
N VAL A 41 12.65 -3.80 -10.36
CA VAL A 41 12.97 -2.64 -9.52
C VAL A 41 14.19 -2.97 -8.66
N ASP A 42 15.18 -2.08 -8.66
CA ASP A 42 16.31 -2.15 -7.73
C ASP A 42 15.84 -1.78 -6.32
N ILE A 43 16.10 -2.68 -5.37
CA ILE A 43 15.73 -2.49 -3.96
C ILE A 43 16.56 -1.41 -3.26
N PHE A 44 17.70 -1.03 -3.84
CA PHE A 44 18.60 0.00 -3.31
C PHE A 44 18.34 1.39 -3.92
N ASP A 45 17.47 1.49 -4.92
CA ASP A 45 17.09 2.76 -5.54
C ASP A 45 16.00 3.45 -4.69
N PRO A 46 16.31 4.59 -4.03
CA PRO A 46 15.35 5.29 -3.18
C PRO A 46 14.23 5.98 -3.96
N ASP A 47 14.38 6.16 -5.28
CA ASP A 47 13.39 6.80 -6.14
C ASP A 47 12.42 5.80 -6.77
N ALA A 48 12.81 4.53 -6.83
CA ALA A 48 11.96 3.48 -7.36
C ALA A 48 10.90 3.03 -6.33
N ALA A 49 9.65 2.93 -6.78
CA ALA A 49 8.60 2.28 -6.00
C ALA A 49 8.78 0.76 -6.09
N LEU A 50 9.17 0.12 -5.00
CA LEU A 50 9.41 -1.31 -4.91
C LEU A 50 8.11 -2.11 -4.85
N TYR A 51 7.07 -1.54 -4.24
CA TYR A 51 5.80 -2.20 -4.01
C TYR A 51 4.67 -1.57 -4.83
N SER A 52 3.71 -2.41 -5.19
CA SER A 52 2.41 -2.01 -5.72
C SER A 52 1.35 -2.49 -4.74
N LEU A 53 0.71 -1.56 -4.04
CA LEU A 53 -0.43 -1.79 -3.16
C LEU A 53 -1.72 -1.54 -3.96
N LYS A 54 -2.58 -2.55 -4.05
CA LYS A 54 -3.92 -2.47 -4.63
C LYS A 54 -4.94 -2.63 -3.53
N VAL A 55 -5.98 -1.81 -3.58
CA VAL A 55 -7.13 -1.86 -2.69
C VAL A 55 -8.36 -1.87 -3.56
N ASP A 56 -9.19 -2.88 -3.40
CA ASP A 56 -10.50 -3.01 -4.02
C ASP A 56 -11.56 -2.90 -2.92
N THR A 57 -12.51 -1.98 -3.05
CA THR A 57 -13.56 -1.75 -2.05
C THR A 57 -14.97 -1.95 -2.63
N SER A 58 -15.96 -2.10 -1.76
CA SER A 58 -17.38 -2.13 -2.17
C SER A 58 -17.94 -0.78 -2.61
N LYS A 59 -17.37 0.33 -2.12
CA LYS A 59 -17.74 1.72 -2.45
C LYS A 59 -16.50 2.57 -2.73
N PRO A 60 -16.59 3.65 -3.54
CA PRO A 60 -15.44 4.49 -3.83
C PRO A 60 -14.83 5.09 -2.56
N LEU A 61 -13.50 5.13 -2.50
CA LEU A 61 -12.78 5.88 -1.48
C LEU A 61 -12.87 7.39 -1.79
N SER A 62 -13.14 8.21 -0.78
CA SER A 62 -13.05 9.66 -0.92
C SER A 62 -11.60 10.13 -0.97
N GLU A 63 -11.37 11.36 -1.43
CA GLU A 63 -10.03 11.95 -1.39
C GLU A 63 -9.47 12.05 0.05
N GLU A 64 -10.34 12.27 1.04
CA GLU A 64 -9.97 12.30 2.46
C GLU A 64 -9.53 10.92 2.96
N ASP A 65 -10.26 9.86 2.58
CA ASP A 65 -9.90 8.46 2.88
C ASP A 65 -8.51 8.12 2.31
N ILE A 66 -8.27 8.49 1.05
CA ILE A 66 -7.00 8.25 0.36
C ILE A 66 -5.88 9.05 1.04
N SER A 67 -6.13 10.32 1.39
CA SER A 67 -5.15 11.13 2.12
C SER A 67 -4.84 10.52 3.49
N PHE A 68 -5.81 9.95 4.19
CA PHE A 68 -5.60 9.29 5.47
C PHE A 68 -4.73 8.04 5.32
N ILE A 69 -5.04 7.17 4.36
CA ILE A 69 -4.25 5.97 4.05
C ILE A 69 -2.80 6.36 3.71
N ASN A 70 -2.62 7.36 2.84
CA ASN A 70 -1.29 7.85 2.46
C ASN A 70 -0.49 8.37 3.67
N LYS A 71 -1.11 9.19 4.52
CA LYS A 71 -0.48 9.69 5.76
C LYS A 71 -0.10 8.56 6.70
N ASN A 72 -0.94 7.54 6.86
CA ASN A 72 -0.65 6.38 7.71
C ASN A 72 0.60 5.61 7.23
N LEU A 73 0.72 5.41 5.91
CA LEU A 73 1.91 4.79 5.31
C LEU A 73 3.17 5.64 5.52
N ILE A 74 3.10 6.95 5.28
CA ILE A 74 4.23 7.88 5.47
C ILE A 74 4.67 7.91 6.93
N ASN A 75 3.74 7.97 7.87
CA ASN A 75 4.03 7.92 9.32
C ASN A 75 4.71 6.60 9.72
N SER A 76 4.44 5.53 8.97
CA SER A 76 5.07 4.21 9.12
C SER A 76 6.35 4.04 8.28
N LYS A 77 6.90 5.14 7.74
CA LYS A 77 8.14 5.20 6.94
C LYS A 77 8.04 4.59 5.53
N TYR A 78 6.83 4.45 4.99
CA TYR A 78 6.58 4.02 3.61
C TYR A 78 6.26 5.24 2.73
N THR A 79 7.06 5.46 1.69
CA THR A 79 6.87 6.62 0.80
C THR A 79 5.95 6.24 -0.35
N VAL A 80 4.79 6.89 -0.48
CA VAL A 80 3.92 6.71 -1.65
C VAL A 80 4.41 7.61 -2.78
N LYS A 81 4.94 7.01 -3.85
CA LYS A 81 5.47 7.71 -5.02
C LYS A 81 4.37 8.13 -6.00
N ARG A 82 3.32 7.31 -6.16
CA ARG A 82 2.17 7.60 -7.04
C ARG A 82 0.87 7.03 -6.49
N ILE A 83 -0.22 7.72 -6.78
CA ILE A 83 -1.58 7.37 -6.39
C ILE A 83 -2.44 7.33 -7.66
N TYR A 84 -3.17 6.24 -7.86
CA TYR A 84 -4.13 6.08 -8.95
C TYR A 84 -5.45 5.59 -8.37
N GLN A 85 -6.56 6.23 -8.76
CA GLN A 85 -7.90 5.81 -8.37
C GLN A 85 -8.75 5.57 -9.62
N GLU A 86 -9.47 4.45 -9.63
CA GLU A 86 -10.42 4.11 -10.68
C GLU A 86 -11.67 3.46 -10.05
N GLY A 87 -12.74 4.26 -9.89
CA GLY A 87 -13.96 3.83 -9.22
C GLY A 87 -13.69 3.36 -7.79
N ASN A 88 -13.91 2.07 -7.55
CA ASN A 88 -13.69 1.43 -6.25
C ASN A 88 -12.28 0.83 -6.07
N ARG A 89 -11.36 1.15 -6.98
CA ARG A 89 -9.98 0.66 -6.90
C ARG A 89 -9.02 1.79 -6.61
N LEU A 90 -8.10 1.53 -5.69
CA LEU A 90 -6.96 2.38 -5.40
C LEU A 90 -5.67 1.59 -5.65
N LEU A 91 -4.74 2.19 -6.37
CA LEU A 91 -3.40 1.69 -6.60
C LEU A 91 -2.39 2.71 -6.07
N LEU A 92 -1.58 2.29 -5.10
CA LEU A 92 -0.45 3.05 -4.58
C LEU A 92 0.85 2.40 -5.03
N LEU A 93 1.75 3.20 -5.59
CA LEU A 93 3.13 2.81 -5.83
C LEU A 93 3.95 3.29 -4.64
N ILE A 94 4.54 2.36 -3.90
CA ILE A 94 5.28 2.58 -2.66
C ILE A 94 6.75 2.22 -2.89
#